data_AF-A0A651EEW7-F1
#
_entry.id   AF-A0A651EEW7-F1
#
_cell.length_a   1.000
_cell.length_b   1.000
_cell.length_c   1.000
_cell.angle_alpha   90.00
_cell.angle_beta   90.00
_cell.angle_gamma   90.00
#
_symmetry.space_group_name_H-M   'P 1'
#
loop_
_entity.id
_entity.type
_entity.pdbx_description
1 polymer ?
#
loop_
_entity_poly.entity_id
_entity_poly.type
_entity_poly.pdbx_seq_one_letter_code
_entity_poly.pdbx_strand_id
1 'polypeptide(L)'
;MALNLRAPEAEQELRPRITVFGVGGAGGNAVNNMIEKALEGADFVVANTDAQALSNARATRKVQLGRGVTQGLGAGAKPQVGAQAAEESLEEIVDHLAGSHMCFITAGMGGGTGTGAAPVIARAAREMGILTVGVVTKPFQFEGATRMRLAEGGIEQLQQVVDTLIIIPNQNLFRIANERTTFAEAFMMADDVLYQGVKGVTDLMVR
;
A
#
# COMPACT_ATOMS: atom_id res chain seq x y z
N MET A 1 29.19 -43.02 -29.61
CA MET A 1 27.97 -42.49 -28.97
C MET A 1 28.38 -41.30 -28.11
N ALA A 2 28.05 -40.08 -28.53
CA ALA A 2 28.33 -38.89 -27.74
C ALA A 2 27.25 -38.78 -26.64
N LEU A 3 27.68 -38.80 -25.38
CA LEU A 3 26.81 -38.49 -24.24
C LEU A 3 26.48 -36.99 -24.27
N ASN A 4 25.28 -36.66 -24.75
CA ASN A 4 24.70 -35.34 -24.55
C ASN A 4 24.27 -35.20 -23.09
N LEU A 5 25.16 -34.67 -22.25
CA LEU A 5 24.81 -34.14 -20.95
C LEU A 5 24.05 -32.83 -21.17
N ARG A 6 22.72 -32.92 -21.30
CA ARG A 6 21.89 -31.74 -21.05
C ARG A 6 22.03 -31.41 -19.57
N ALA A 7 22.66 -30.28 -19.27
CA ALA A 7 22.56 -29.70 -17.94
C ALA A 7 21.07 -29.61 -17.58
N PRO A 8 20.67 -29.89 -16.33
CA PRO A 8 19.29 -29.65 -15.91
C PRO A 8 18.98 -28.20 -16.24
N GLU A 9 17.87 -27.98 -16.97
CA GLU A 9 17.28 -26.66 -17.14
C GLU A 9 17.26 -26.02 -15.76
N ALA A 10 17.88 -24.84 -15.64
CA ALA A 10 18.00 -24.12 -14.38
C ALA A 10 16.69 -24.26 -13.61
N GLU A 11 16.75 -24.78 -12.38
CA GLU A 11 15.62 -24.75 -11.46
C GLU A 11 14.98 -23.39 -11.64
N GLN A 12 13.73 -23.35 -12.11
CA GLN A 12 12.96 -22.11 -12.08
C GLN A 12 12.97 -21.72 -10.60
N GLU A 13 13.86 -20.79 -10.22
CA GLU A 13 13.87 -20.21 -8.90
C GLU A 13 12.45 -19.66 -8.73
N LEU A 14 11.63 -20.38 -7.96
CA LEU A 14 10.27 -20.02 -7.62
C LEU A 14 10.36 -18.83 -6.65
N ARG A 15 10.78 -17.68 -7.17
CA ARG A 15 10.85 -16.44 -6.42
C ARG A 15 9.41 -16.00 -6.17
N PRO A 16 8.99 -15.83 -4.90
CA PRO A 16 7.64 -15.39 -4.61
C PRO A 16 7.42 -14.01 -5.24
N ARG A 17 6.39 -13.91 -6.07
CA ARG A 17 5.99 -12.64 -6.68
C ARG A 17 5.29 -11.77 -5.64
N ILE A 18 5.95 -10.69 -5.23
CA ILE A 18 5.47 -9.75 -4.21
C ILE A 18 4.91 -8.51 -4.90
N THR A 19 3.69 -8.12 -4.56
CA THR A 19 3.09 -6.86 -5.03
C THR A 19 2.94 -5.90 -3.85
N VAL A 20 3.35 -4.65 -4.01
CA VAL A 20 3.13 -3.57 -3.05
C VAL A 20 2.08 -2.63 -3.61
N PHE A 21 0.93 -2.56 -2.94
CA PHE A 21 -0.24 -1.79 -3.31
C PHE A 21 -0.34 -0.52 -2.43
N GLY A 22 0.03 0.62 -2.99
CA GLY A 22 -0.09 1.93 -2.34
C GLY A 22 -1.48 2.53 -2.54
N VAL A 23 -2.23 2.72 -1.47
CA VAL A 23 -3.62 3.18 -1.52
C VAL A 23 -3.78 4.61 -1.00
N GLY A 24 -4.38 5.46 -1.82
CA GLY A 24 -4.56 6.89 -1.54
C GLY A 24 -3.26 7.69 -1.61
N GLY A 25 -3.29 8.95 -1.16
CA GLY A 25 -2.15 9.86 -1.26
C GLY A 25 -0.92 9.39 -0.49
N ALA A 26 -1.08 9.06 0.80
CA ALA A 26 0.04 8.58 1.63
C ALA A 26 0.61 7.23 1.15
N GLY A 27 -0.25 6.29 0.75
CA GLY A 27 0.21 5.03 0.16
C GLY A 27 0.97 5.24 -1.15
N GLY A 28 0.51 6.16 -2.00
CA GLY A 28 1.21 6.55 -3.23
C GLY A 28 2.58 7.20 -2.95
N ASN A 29 2.67 8.08 -1.95
CA ASN A 29 3.94 8.69 -1.53
C ASN A 29 4.92 7.64 -1.00
N ALA A 30 4.45 6.72 -0.16
CA ALA A 30 5.27 5.63 0.35
C ALA A 30 5.80 4.74 -0.77
N VAL A 31 4.97 4.41 -1.77
CA VAL A 31 5.41 3.67 -2.97
C VAL A 31 6.44 4.46 -3.77
N ASN A 32 6.23 5.77 -3.98
CA ASN A 32 7.21 6.61 -4.66
C ASN A 32 8.56 6.58 -3.94
N ASN A 33 8.57 6.67 -2.59
CA ASN A 33 9.76 6.57 -1.78
C ASN A 33 10.45 5.19 -1.93
N MET A 34 9.68 4.10 -1.95
CA MET A 34 10.22 2.75 -2.19
C MET A 34 10.91 2.62 -3.56
N ILE A 35 10.31 3.21 -4.60
CA ILE A 35 10.88 3.22 -5.96
C ILE A 35 12.15 4.10 -6.00
N GLU A 36 12.12 5.28 -5.38
CA GLU A 36 13.27 6.18 -5.29
C GLU A 36 14.46 5.53 -4.57
N LYS A 37 14.19 4.71 -3.54
CA LYS A 37 15.18 3.93 -2.81
C LYS A 37 15.56 2.61 -3.48
N ALA A 38 15.10 2.37 -4.72
CA ALA A 38 15.38 1.18 -5.51
C ALA A 38 15.09 -0.13 -4.76
N LEU A 39 13.93 -0.23 -4.10
CA LEU A 39 13.50 -1.48 -3.49
C LEU A 39 13.31 -2.56 -4.57
N GLU A 40 14.10 -3.63 -4.50
CA GLU A 40 14.07 -4.75 -5.45
C GLU A 40 13.08 -5.85 -5.00
N GLY A 41 12.67 -6.70 -5.95
CA GLY A 41 11.87 -7.89 -5.65
C GLY A 41 10.39 -7.64 -5.38
N ALA A 42 9.89 -6.42 -5.62
CA ALA A 42 8.49 -6.07 -5.46
C ALA A 42 7.93 -5.32 -6.69
N ASP A 43 6.72 -5.70 -7.10
CA ASP A 43 5.94 -4.98 -8.12
C ASP A 43 5.11 -3.88 -7.45
N PHE A 44 5.28 -2.63 -7.88
CA PHE A 44 4.56 -1.50 -7.29
C PHE A 44 3.27 -1.18 -8.06
N VAL A 45 2.17 -1.05 -7.32
CA VAL A 45 0.87 -0.58 -7.82
C VAL A 45 0.41 0.59 -6.95
N VAL A 46 -0.06 1.67 -7.56
CA VAL A 46 -0.69 2.80 -6.84
C VAL A 46 -2.16 2.89 -7.21
N ALA A 47 -3.03 2.97 -6.21
CA ALA A 47 -4.47 3.14 -6.40
C ALA A 47 -4.97 4.39 -5.69
N ASN A 48 -5.61 5.29 -6.44
CA ASN A 48 -6.11 6.53 -5.86
C ASN A 48 -7.39 6.99 -6.58
N THR A 49 -8.25 7.70 -5.85
CA THR A 49 -9.44 8.37 -6.41
C THR A 49 -9.11 9.76 -6.94
N ASP A 50 -7.99 10.36 -6.50
CA ASP A 50 -7.50 11.62 -7.04
C ASP A 50 -6.61 11.37 -8.27
N ALA A 51 -7.08 11.82 -9.43
CA ALA A 51 -6.41 11.62 -10.70
C ALA A 51 -5.11 12.42 -10.84
N GLN A 52 -5.02 13.59 -10.20
CA GLN A 52 -3.81 14.40 -10.20
C GLN A 52 -2.73 13.76 -9.32
N ALA A 53 -3.11 13.20 -8.17
CA ALA A 53 -2.18 12.44 -7.34
C ALA A 53 -1.69 11.18 -8.07
N LEU A 54 -2.58 10.49 -8.80
CA LEU A 54 -2.23 9.27 -9.54
C LEU A 54 -1.30 9.55 -10.73
N SER A 55 -1.49 10.67 -11.45
CA SER A 55 -0.61 11.03 -12.57
C SER A 55 0.83 11.25 -12.11
N ASN A 56 1.01 11.85 -10.93
CA ASN A 56 2.31 12.09 -10.30
C ASN A 56 2.97 10.83 -9.67
N ALA A 57 2.26 9.71 -9.57
CA ALA A 57 2.83 8.47 -9.04
C ALA A 57 3.95 7.93 -9.96
N ARG A 58 5.04 7.45 -9.36
CA ARG A 58 6.19 6.85 -10.07
C ARG A 58 5.98 5.38 -10.43
N ALA A 59 5.00 4.71 -9.81
CA ALA A 59 4.68 3.33 -10.12
C ALA A 59 4.22 3.17 -11.57
N THR A 60 4.69 2.12 -12.23
CA THR A 60 4.30 1.78 -13.61
C THR A 60 2.83 1.35 -13.67
N ARG A 61 2.34 0.68 -12.62
CA ARG A 61 0.98 0.16 -12.52
C ARG A 61 0.14 1.11 -11.67
N LYS A 62 -0.96 1.61 -12.22
CA LYS A 62 -1.78 2.66 -11.62
C LYS A 62 -3.25 2.32 -11.78
N VAL A 63 -4.01 2.42 -10.70
CA VAL A 63 -5.46 2.17 -10.68
C VAL A 63 -6.19 3.45 -10.29
N GLN A 64 -7.01 3.96 -11.20
CA GLN A 64 -7.88 5.10 -10.90
C GLN A 64 -9.17 4.58 -10.28
N LEU A 65 -9.29 4.74 -8.96
CA LEU A 65 -10.45 4.28 -8.21
C LEU A 65 -11.66 5.19 -8.47
N GLY A 66 -12.83 4.57 -8.63
CA GLY A 66 -14.13 5.25 -8.67
C GLY A 66 -14.21 6.40 -9.68
N ARG A 67 -13.91 6.10 -10.95
CA ARG A 67 -14.01 7.09 -12.06
C ARG A 67 -15.41 7.68 -12.14
N GLY A 68 -16.45 6.87 -11.92
CA GLY A 68 -17.84 7.31 -11.86
C GLY A 68 -18.17 8.08 -10.59
N VAL A 69 -17.86 7.50 -9.42
CA VAL A 69 -18.23 8.06 -8.11
C VAL A 69 -17.53 9.38 -7.79
N THR A 70 -16.24 9.51 -8.14
CA THR A 70 -15.41 10.65 -7.71
C THR A 70 -15.06 11.61 -8.84
N GLN A 71 -15.25 11.19 -10.10
CA GLN A 71 -14.85 11.97 -11.28
C GLN A 71 -13.37 12.39 -11.26
N GLY A 72 -12.52 11.65 -10.52
CA GLY A 72 -11.10 11.95 -10.37
C GLY A 72 -10.76 13.04 -9.35
N LEU A 73 -11.74 13.54 -8.58
CA LEU A 73 -11.56 14.63 -7.59
C LEU A 73 -11.18 14.14 -6.19
N GLY A 74 -11.04 12.84 -6.00
CA GLY A 74 -10.74 12.24 -4.70
C GLY A 74 -11.97 11.98 -3.82
N ALA A 75 -11.75 11.29 -2.68
CA ALA A 75 -12.81 10.86 -1.78
C ALA A 75 -13.24 11.92 -0.73
N GLY A 76 -12.66 13.13 -0.75
CA GLY A 76 -13.04 14.23 0.14
C GLY A 76 -13.02 13.90 1.64
N ALA A 77 -12.02 13.14 2.09
CA ALA A 77 -11.91 12.63 3.48
C ALA A 77 -13.09 11.77 3.97
N LYS A 78 -13.89 11.19 3.07
CA LYS A 78 -15.01 10.29 3.39
C LYS A 78 -14.62 8.84 3.09
N PRO A 79 -14.41 7.97 4.10
CA PRO A 79 -14.06 6.58 3.87
C PRO A 79 -15.10 5.80 3.06
N GLN A 80 -16.40 6.09 3.24
CA GLN A 80 -17.44 5.39 2.48
C GLN A 80 -17.29 5.62 0.96
N VAL A 81 -16.90 6.83 0.55
CA VAL A 81 -16.63 7.15 -0.86
C VAL A 81 -15.39 6.39 -1.35
N GLY A 82 -14.35 6.28 -0.52
CA GLY A 82 -13.17 5.48 -0.84
C GLY A 82 -13.48 3.99 -1.02
N ALA A 83 -14.33 3.42 -0.15
CA ALA A 83 -14.77 2.03 -0.23
C ALA A 83 -15.60 1.78 -1.50
N GLN A 84 -16.61 2.62 -1.76
CA GLN A 84 -17.44 2.53 -2.96
C GLN A 84 -16.62 2.66 -4.25
N ALA A 85 -15.64 3.56 -4.26
CA ALA A 85 -14.72 3.73 -5.38
C ALA A 85 -13.83 2.50 -5.62
N ALA A 86 -13.43 1.80 -4.57
CA ALA A 86 -12.69 0.55 -4.70
C ALA A 86 -13.56 -0.62 -5.16
N GLU A 87 -14.81 -0.68 -4.71
CA GLU A 87 -15.79 -1.67 -5.17
C GLU A 87 -16.13 -1.48 -6.66
N GLU A 88 -16.28 -0.23 -7.12
CA GLU A 88 -16.46 0.10 -8.54
C GLU A 88 -15.29 -0.40 -9.41
N SER A 89 -14.07 -0.32 -8.88
CA SER A 89 -12.83 -0.68 -9.58
C SER A 89 -12.31 -2.08 -9.23
N LEU A 90 -13.15 -2.96 -8.66
CA LEU A 90 -12.71 -4.25 -8.12
C LEU A 90 -12.07 -5.16 -9.18
N GLU A 91 -12.63 -5.19 -10.40
CA GLU A 91 -12.11 -6.00 -11.51
C GLU A 91 -10.67 -5.59 -11.86
N GLU A 92 -10.42 -4.28 -12.03
CA GLU A 92 -9.08 -3.73 -12.29
C GLU A 92 -8.10 -4.03 -11.13
N ILE A 93 -8.57 -3.94 -9.88
CA ILE A 93 -7.76 -4.29 -8.70
C ILE A 93 -7.35 -5.76 -8.74
N VAL A 94 -8.28 -6.67 -9.05
CA VAL A 94 -8.03 -8.12 -9.14
C VAL A 94 -7.03 -8.43 -10.24
N ASP A 95 -7.14 -7.81 -11.41
CA ASP A 95 -6.16 -7.94 -12.49
C ASP A 95 -4.76 -7.51 -12.05
N HIS A 96 -4.67 -6.47 -11.22
CA HIS A 96 -3.40 -6.03 -10.67
C HIS A 96 -2.84 -6.97 -9.57
N LEU A 97 -3.69 -7.73 -8.90
CA LEU A 97 -3.29 -8.70 -7.89
C LEU A 97 -2.94 -10.07 -8.49
N ALA A 98 -3.48 -10.40 -9.66
CA ALA A 98 -3.37 -11.70 -10.30
C ALA A 98 -1.92 -12.18 -10.45
N GLY A 99 -1.64 -13.39 -9.92
CA GLY A 99 -0.30 -14.02 -9.95
C GLY A 99 0.67 -13.51 -8.89
N SER A 100 0.23 -12.66 -7.95
CA SER A 100 1.00 -12.34 -6.75
C SER A 100 0.84 -13.45 -5.72
N HIS A 101 1.92 -13.80 -5.04
CA HIS A 101 1.90 -14.74 -3.92
C HIS A 101 1.74 -14.01 -2.58
N MET A 102 2.22 -12.77 -2.54
CA MET A 102 2.14 -11.90 -1.38
C MET A 102 1.77 -10.48 -1.82
N CYS A 103 0.92 -9.82 -1.03
CA CYS A 103 0.49 -8.45 -1.25
C CYS A 103 0.74 -7.62 0.01
N PHE A 104 1.50 -6.54 -0.13
CA PHE A 104 1.61 -5.50 0.89
C PHE A 104 0.65 -4.37 0.57
N ILE A 105 -0.21 -4.02 1.52
CA ILE A 105 -1.12 -2.89 1.37
C ILE A 105 -0.61 -1.76 2.24
N THR A 106 -0.15 -0.69 1.60
CA THR A 106 0.36 0.50 2.28
C THR A 106 -0.60 1.67 2.13
N ALA A 107 -0.98 2.27 3.26
CA ALA A 107 -1.94 3.36 3.29
C ALA A 107 -1.77 4.24 4.54
N GLY A 108 -2.07 5.53 4.39
CA GLY A 108 -2.26 6.45 5.51
C GLY A 108 -3.71 6.46 5.96
N MET A 109 -3.95 6.08 7.22
CA MET A 109 -5.30 5.98 7.78
C MET A 109 -5.82 7.33 8.25
N GLY A 110 -7.15 7.48 8.22
CA GLY A 110 -7.85 8.70 8.61
C GLY A 110 -8.23 9.62 7.46
N GLY A 111 -7.73 9.36 6.25
CA GLY A 111 -8.22 10.00 5.01
C GLY A 111 -9.50 9.35 4.49
N GLY A 112 -9.88 9.68 3.24
CA GLY A 112 -11.02 9.04 2.56
C GLY A 112 -10.60 7.78 1.82
N THR A 113 -9.73 7.93 0.82
CA THR A 113 -9.32 6.84 -0.08
C THR A 113 -8.59 5.72 0.64
N GLY A 114 -7.49 6.01 1.33
CA GLY A 114 -6.71 4.99 2.04
C GLY A 114 -7.55 4.21 3.05
N THR A 115 -8.25 4.93 3.93
CA THR A 115 -9.10 4.34 4.98
C THR A 115 -10.21 3.44 4.45
N GLY A 116 -10.88 3.84 3.36
CA GLY A 116 -12.02 3.11 2.81
C GLY A 116 -11.66 2.04 1.79
N ALA A 117 -10.68 2.32 0.91
CA ALA A 117 -10.31 1.43 -0.19
C ALA A 117 -9.36 0.31 0.26
N ALA A 118 -8.48 0.56 1.24
CA ALA A 118 -7.49 -0.43 1.65
C ALA A 118 -8.13 -1.74 2.16
N PRO A 119 -9.19 -1.73 2.99
CA PRO A 119 -9.89 -2.96 3.39
C PRO A 119 -10.54 -3.71 2.21
N VAL A 120 -11.03 -2.99 1.19
CA VAL A 120 -11.63 -3.61 -0.01
C VAL A 120 -10.57 -4.34 -0.81
N ILE A 121 -9.42 -3.69 -1.06
CA ILE A 121 -8.28 -4.28 -1.77
C ILE A 121 -7.71 -5.47 -1.00
N ALA A 122 -7.60 -5.37 0.34
CA ALA A 122 -7.14 -6.45 1.21
C ALA A 122 -8.04 -7.68 1.14
N ARG A 123 -9.35 -7.47 1.20
CA ARG A 123 -10.31 -8.54 1.06
C ARG A 123 -10.18 -9.25 -0.29
N ALA A 124 -10.07 -8.49 -1.39
CA ALA A 124 -9.88 -9.06 -2.73
C ALA A 124 -8.61 -9.91 -2.81
N ALA A 125 -7.48 -9.41 -2.30
CA ALA A 125 -6.23 -10.17 -2.26
C ALA A 125 -6.36 -11.48 -1.46
N ARG A 126 -7.01 -11.42 -0.29
CA ARG A 126 -7.24 -12.59 0.56
C ARG A 126 -8.17 -13.62 -0.09
N GLU A 127 -9.24 -13.18 -0.75
CA GLU A 127 -10.16 -14.06 -1.48
C GLU A 127 -9.46 -14.79 -2.64
N MET A 128 -8.40 -14.18 -3.21
CA MET A 128 -7.53 -14.79 -4.21
C MET A 128 -6.47 -15.74 -3.62
N GLY A 129 -6.43 -15.92 -2.29
CA GLY A 129 -5.44 -16.77 -1.62
C GLY A 129 -4.04 -16.15 -1.52
N ILE A 130 -3.93 -14.83 -1.65
CA ILE A 130 -2.67 -14.10 -1.57
C ILE A 130 -2.36 -13.78 -0.11
N LEU A 131 -1.14 -14.05 0.36
CA LEU A 131 -0.70 -13.66 1.69
C LEU A 131 -0.72 -12.13 1.79
N THR A 132 -1.61 -11.58 2.62
CA THR A 132 -1.91 -10.15 2.63
C THR A 132 -1.43 -9.50 3.91
N VAL A 133 -0.49 -8.56 3.79
CA VAL A 133 0.08 -7.80 4.91
C VAL A 133 -0.28 -6.33 4.78
N GLY A 134 -1.01 -5.80 5.75
CA GLY A 134 -1.27 -4.37 5.85
C GLY A 134 -0.13 -3.66 6.57
N VAL A 135 0.42 -2.60 5.99
CA VAL A 135 1.40 -1.71 6.64
C VAL A 135 0.85 -0.29 6.57
N VAL A 136 0.29 0.21 7.67
CA VAL A 136 -0.48 1.46 7.66
C VAL A 136 -0.05 2.42 8.75
N THR A 137 -0.22 3.73 8.50
CA THR A 137 0.08 4.77 9.49
C THR A 137 -1.17 5.31 10.16
N LYS A 138 -1.14 5.52 11.47
CA LYS A 138 -2.11 6.38 12.17
C LYS A 138 -1.70 7.85 12.01
N PRO A 139 -2.66 8.78 11.89
CA PRO A 139 -2.36 10.20 11.73
C PRO A 139 -1.68 10.78 12.97
N PHE A 140 -1.04 11.94 12.82
CA PHE A 140 -0.55 12.70 13.97
C PHE A 140 -1.72 13.29 14.77
N GLN A 141 -1.52 13.53 16.07
CA GLN A 141 -2.58 14.14 16.91
C GLN A 141 -2.99 15.54 16.42
N PHE A 142 -2.05 16.31 15.86
CA PHE A 142 -2.32 17.65 15.32
C PHE A 142 -3.21 17.64 14.06
N GLU A 143 -3.35 16.51 13.36
CA GLU A 143 -4.22 16.40 12.19
C GLU A 143 -5.72 16.33 12.59
N GLY A 144 -6.01 16.28 13.89
CA GLY A 144 -7.35 16.41 14.46
C GLY A 144 -7.98 15.10 14.88
N ALA A 145 -8.82 15.18 15.92
CA ALA A 145 -9.49 14.02 16.51
C ALA A 145 -10.41 13.27 15.53
N THR A 146 -11.08 13.99 14.61
CA THR A 146 -11.90 13.38 13.57
C THR A 146 -11.08 12.44 12.69
N ARG A 147 -9.87 12.84 12.30
CA ARG A 147 -8.98 12.03 11.45
C ARG A 147 -8.52 10.78 12.18
N MET A 148 -8.18 10.90 13.46
CA MET A 148 -7.82 9.75 14.30
C MET A 148 -8.98 8.75 14.42
N ARG A 149 -10.20 9.23 14.68
CA ARG A 149 -11.39 8.36 14.78
C ARG A 149 -11.67 7.61 13.47
N LEU A 150 -11.53 8.28 12.32
CA LEU A 150 -11.66 7.63 11.02
C LEU A 150 -10.55 6.58 10.82
N ALA A 151 -9.33 6.88 11.25
CA ALA A 151 -8.21 5.96 11.15
C ALA A 151 -8.44 4.69 11.98
N GLU A 152 -8.92 4.82 13.22
CA GLU A 152 -9.24 3.69 14.09
C GLU A 152 -10.30 2.78 13.46
N GLY A 153 -11.41 3.34 12.97
CA GLY A 153 -12.44 2.55 12.30
C GLY A 153 -11.94 1.84 11.04
N GLY A 154 -11.10 2.50 10.22
CA GLY A 154 -10.52 1.85 9.05
C GLY A 154 -9.50 0.76 9.40
N ILE A 155 -8.74 0.92 10.50
CA ILE A 155 -7.80 -0.08 11.01
C ILE A 155 -8.54 -1.31 11.49
N GLU A 156 -9.64 -1.14 12.23
CA GLU A 156 -10.49 -2.25 12.67
C GLU A 156 -11.03 -3.05 11.48
N GLN A 157 -11.52 -2.35 10.44
CA GLN A 157 -11.98 -3.00 9.22
C GLN A 157 -10.85 -3.73 8.49
N LEU A 158 -9.69 -3.11 8.35
CA LEU A 158 -8.54 -3.71 7.67
C LEU A 158 -8.03 -4.94 8.41
N GLN A 159 -8.00 -4.91 9.75
CA GLN A 159 -7.54 -6.02 10.59
C GLN A 159 -8.37 -7.30 10.39
N GLN A 160 -9.65 -7.18 10.02
CA GLN A 160 -10.51 -8.33 9.75
C GLN A 160 -10.18 -9.05 8.43
N VAL A 161 -9.51 -8.36 7.50
CA VAL A 161 -9.35 -8.80 6.11
C VAL A 161 -7.89 -9.01 5.69
N VAL A 162 -6.92 -8.72 6.55
CA VAL A 162 -5.49 -9.03 6.32
C VAL A 162 -5.02 -10.20 7.20
N ASP A 163 -3.96 -10.89 6.77
CA ASP A 163 -3.32 -11.94 7.58
C ASP A 163 -2.45 -11.35 8.68
N THR A 164 -1.84 -10.18 8.41
CA THR A 164 -1.02 -9.44 9.38
C THR A 164 -1.20 -7.95 9.16
N LEU A 165 -1.34 -7.20 10.27
CA LEU A 165 -1.46 -5.74 10.23
C LEU A 165 -0.35 -5.10 11.07
N ILE A 166 0.50 -4.33 10.40
CA ILE A 166 1.53 -3.50 11.02
C ILE A 166 1.00 -2.07 11.08
N ILE A 167 0.85 -1.54 12.29
CA ILE A 167 0.34 -0.20 12.54
C ILE A 167 1.50 0.69 13.01
N ILE A 168 1.77 1.75 12.25
CA ILE A 168 2.79 2.75 12.57
C ILE A 168 2.11 3.99 13.14
N PRO A 169 2.21 4.25 14.45
CA PRO A 169 1.69 5.49 15.02
C PRO A 169 2.62 6.66 14.68
N ASN A 170 2.19 7.57 13.80
CA ASN A 170 3.00 8.73 13.40
C ASN A 170 3.41 9.59 14.61
N GLN A 171 2.61 9.60 15.68
CA GLN A 171 2.97 10.29 16.91
C GLN A 171 4.32 9.85 17.51
N ASN A 172 4.72 8.58 17.31
CA ASN A 172 6.00 8.07 17.80
C ASN A 172 7.19 8.62 16.99
N LEU A 173 6.96 9.12 15.77
CA LEU A 173 8.01 9.76 14.97
C LEU A 173 8.49 11.06 15.62
N PHE A 174 7.66 11.73 16.42
CA PHE A 174 8.13 12.91 17.19
C PHE A 174 9.13 12.58 18.29
N ARG A 175 9.20 11.31 18.75
CA ARG A 175 10.19 10.90 19.75
C ARG A 175 11.60 10.77 19.16
N ILE A 176 11.69 10.62 17.84
CA ILE A 176 12.94 10.55 17.07
C ILE A 176 13.23 11.85 16.31
N ALA A 177 12.22 12.72 16.16
CA ALA A 177 12.35 14.06 15.59
C ALA A 177 12.86 15.09 16.62
N ASN A 178 13.38 16.21 16.13
CA ASN A 178 13.82 17.33 16.97
C ASN A 178 12.85 18.51 16.84
N GLU A 179 13.00 19.54 17.69
CA GLU A 179 12.13 20.73 17.69
C GLU A 179 12.15 21.53 16.37
N ARG A 180 13.11 21.25 15.48
CA ARG A 180 13.24 21.88 14.17
C ARG A 180 12.56 21.10 13.04
N THR A 181 12.09 19.89 13.32
CA THR A 181 11.46 19.05 12.31
C THR A 181 10.16 19.68 11.82
N THR A 182 10.11 19.97 10.54
CA THR A 182 8.93 20.52 9.85
C THR A 182 7.88 19.44 9.63
N PHE A 183 6.64 19.83 9.38
CA PHE A 183 5.57 18.87 9.05
C PHE A 183 5.90 18.04 7.80
N ALA A 184 6.55 18.64 6.80
CA ALA A 184 6.95 17.94 5.58
C ALA A 184 7.97 16.83 5.90
N GLU A 185 8.98 17.12 6.71
CA GLU A 185 9.96 16.13 7.16
C GLU A 185 9.31 15.02 7.99
N ALA A 186 8.32 15.34 8.83
CA ALA A 186 7.62 14.34 9.63
C ALA A 186 6.84 13.34 8.76
N PHE A 187 6.24 13.78 7.64
CA PHE A 187 5.61 12.87 6.68
C PHE A 187 6.63 12.01 5.94
N MET A 188 7.79 12.58 5.56
CA MET A 188 8.88 11.79 4.96
C MET A 188 9.40 10.71 5.92
N MET A 189 9.49 11.00 7.22
CA MET A 189 9.84 9.98 8.22
C MET A 189 8.80 8.85 8.27
N ALA A 190 7.52 9.16 8.10
CA ALA A 190 6.47 8.14 8.06
C ALA A 190 6.61 7.24 6.81
N ASP A 191 6.88 7.84 5.64
CA ASP A 191 7.15 7.12 4.40
C ASP A 191 8.40 6.22 4.52
N ASP A 192 9.40 6.66 5.27
CA ASP A 192 10.60 5.88 5.56
C ASP A 192 10.32 4.67 6.46
N VAL A 193 9.48 4.83 7.49
CA VAL A 193 9.08 3.69 8.32
C VAL A 193 8.24 2.69 7.52
N LEU A 194 7.37 3.16 6.62
CA LEU A 194 6.64 2.28 5.70
C LEU A 194 7.59 1.50 4.78
N TYR A 195 8.60 2.16 4.22
CA TYR A 195 9.66 1.50 3.44
C TYR A 195 10.37 0.41 4.26
N GLN A 196 10.78 0.71 5.51
CA GLN A 196 11.46 -0.28 6.35
C GLN A 196 10.55 -1.46 6.69
N GLY A 197 9.25 -1.22 6.92
CA GLY A 197 8.26 -2.26 7.17
C GLY A 197 8.11 -3.23 6.01
N VAL A 198 8.04 -2.73 4.78
CA VAL A 198 7.97 -3.57 3.57
C VAL A 198 9.32 -4.23 3.31
N LYS A 199 10.42 -3.46 3.27
CA LYS A 199 11.77 -3.96 2.99
C LYS A 199 12.21 -5.07 3.93
N GLY A 200 11.93 -4.93 5.23
CA GLY A 200 12.32 -5.93 6.22
C GLY A 200 11.72 -7.30 5.93
N VAL A 201 10.50 -7.35 5.37
CA VAL A 201 9.84 -8.60 5.02
C VAL A 201 10.26 -9.07 3.62
N THR A 202 10.38 -8.18 2.65
CA THR A 202 10.81 -8.56 1.29
C THR A 202 12.25 -9.09 1.26
N ASP A 203 13.17 -8.47 2.01
CA ASP A 203 14.59 -8.89 2.07
C ASP A 203 14.77 -10.30 2.65
N LEU A 204 13.88 -10.72 3.56
CA LEU A 204 13.89 -12.07 4.15
C LEU A 204 13.41 -13.16 3.18
N MET A 205 12.67 -12.79 2.14
CA MET A 205 12.08 -13.74 1.18
C MET A 205 12.84 -13.81 -0.14
N VAL A 206 13.57 -12.75 -0.50
CA VAL A 206 14.33 -12.64 -1.76
C VAL A 206 15.79 -13.11 -1.60
N ARG A 207 16.28 -13.26 -0.36
CA ARG A 207 17.58 -13.87 -0.03
C ARG A 207 17.41 -15.32 0.43
#